data_AF-Q6B8D6-F1
#
_entry.id   AF-Q6B8D6-F1
#
_cell.length_a   1.000
_cell.length_b   1.000
_cell.length_c   1.000
_cell.angle_alpha   90.00
_cell.angle_beta   90.00
_cell.angle_gamma   90.00
#
_symmetry.space_group_name_H-M   'P 1'
#
loop_
_entity.id
_entity.type
_entity.pdbx_description
1 polymer ?
#
loop_
_entity_poly.entity_id
_entity_poly.type
_entity_poly.pdbx_seq_one_letter_code
_entity_poly.pdbx_strand_id
1 'polypeptide(L)'
;MLAATFFGVFIVCFAGEITCDVLLQFAKNCNDNEFHEPGYAPGCTYPCTTGNVGESNIQRKEYKNATVCAEFQDNGDTKLDHVGVCFNGECLEHKERCPDCTESDLEQRWSSLPELAAQFHRCPTLNQSTPVVSCLYVCKDIYDEVEKEGYFYGIYKDGNPCTLENGNEGVCRSGWCYRKEVINPHSVRN
;
A
#
# COMPACT_ATOMS: atom_id res chain seq x y z
N MET A 1 49.19 -9.07 30.90
CA MET A 1 47.77 -8.69 30.94
C MET A 1 47.67 -7.33 30.26
N LEU A 2 47.19 -7.29 29.01
CA LEU A 2 47.13 -6.07 28.19
C LEU A 2 45.81 -5.34 28.50
N ALA A 3 45.93 -4.09 28.97
CA ALA A 3 44.80 -3.20 29.22
C ALA A 3 44.28 -2.66 27.89
N ALA A 4 43.03 -2.98 27.55
CA ALA A 4 42.34 -2.42 26.39
C ALA A 4 41.72 -1.07 26.77
N THR A 5 42.22 0.01 26.20
CA THR A 5 41.63 1.35 26.27
C THR A 5 40.42 1.42 25.35
N PHE A 6 39.23 1.48 25.94
CA PHE A 6 37.97 1.68 25.22
C PHE A 6 37.81 3.17 24.90
N PHE A 7 37.92 3.56 23.63
CA PHE A 7 37.54 4.91 23.18
C PHE A 7 36.02 4.96 22.99
N GLY A 8 35.30 5.44 24.01
CA GLY A 8 33.89 5.78 23.89
C GLY A 8 33.73 7.08 23.11
N VAL A 9 33.13 7.00 21.91
CA VAL A 9 32.75 8.18 21.13
C VAL A 9 31.46 8.75 21.76
N PHE A 10 31.59 9.84 22.50
CA PHE A 10 30.45 10.64 22.96
C PHE A 10 30.08 11.63 21.85
N ILE A 11 28.98 11.38 21.14
CA ILE A 11 28.38 12.37 20.23
C ILE A 11 27.52 13.30 21.08
N VAL A 12 27.92 14.56 21.15
CA VAL A 12 27.18 15.62 21.85
C VAL A 12 26.09 16.13 20.90
N CYS A 13 24.83 15.85 21.22
CA CYS A 13 23.68 16.45 20.53
C CYS A 13 23.54 17.92 20.97
N PHE A 14 23.78 18.84 20.04
CA PHE A 14 23.40 20.24 20.23
C PHE A 14 21.89 20.40 20.01
N ALA A 15 21.26 21.08 20.97
CA ALA A 15 19.82 21.32 21.03
C ALA A 15 19.31 22.09 19.80
N GLY A 16 18.42 21.45 19.06
CA GLY A 16 17.53 22.01 18.07
C GLY A 16 16.56 20.91 17.70
N GLU A 17 15.26 21.13 17.93
CA GLU A 17 14.18 20.20 17.62
C GLU A 17 14.22 19.85 16.12
N ILE A 18 14.90 18.75 15.80
CA ILE A 18 14.61 17.98 14.60
C ILE A 18 13.83 16.81 15.15
N THR A 19 12.56 16.74 14.75
CA THR A 19 11.74 15.54 14.85
C THR A 19 12.50 14.42 14.14
N CYS A 20 13.35 13.72 14.88
CA CYS A 20 13.91 12.43 14.50
C CYS A 20 12.75 11.43 14.61
N ASP A 21 11.78 11.56 13.72
CA ASP A 21 10.87 10.46 13.46
C ASP A 21 11.71 9.43 12.71
N VAL A 22 12.29 8.53 13.50
CA VAL A 22 12.71 7.19 13.15
C VAL A 22 13.11 7.01 11.68
N LEU A 23 14.34 7.41 11.34
CA LEU A 23 15.08 6.89 10.19
C LEU A 23 15.37 5.40 10.44
N LEU A 24 14.33 4.59 10.41
CA LEU A 24 14.46 3.17 10.26
C LEU A 24 15.00 2.93 8.84
N GLN A 25 16.04 2.10 8.78
CA GLN A 25 16.44 1.28 7.64
C GLN A 25 17.55 1.85 6.73
N PHE A 26 18.67 1.12 6.77
CA PHE A 26 19.58 0.85 5.66
C PHE A 26 19.02 1.30 4.31
N ALA A 27 19.40 2.50 3.85
CA ALA A 27 18.99 2.98 2.55
C ALA A 27 19.39 1.94 1.49
N LYS A 28 18.39 1.44 0.77
CA LYS A 28 18.55 0.38 -0.22
C LYS A 28 19.59 0.78 -1.27
N ASN A 29 20.24 -0.20 -1.89
CA ASN A 29 21.08 0.07 -3.05
C ASN A 29 20.24 0.64 -4.20
N CYS A 30 20.64 1.77 -4.79
CA CYS A 30 19.92 2.39 -5.90
C CYS A 30 19.84 1.54 -7.19
N ASN A 31 20.64 0.49 -7.31
CA ASN A 31 20.60 -0.44 -8.46
C ASN A 31 19.59 -1.57 -8.29
N ASP A 32 19.07 -1.77 -7.07
CA ASP A 32 18.03 -2.75 -6.81
C ASP A 32 16.69 -2.01 -6.74
N ASN A 33 15.82 -2.22 -7.72
CA ASN A 33 14.50 -1.61 -7.81
C ASN A 33 13.35 -2.57 -7.45
N GLU A 34 13.65 -3.74 -6.89
CA GLU A 34 12.64 -4.72 -6.48
C GLU A 34 12.09 -4.46 -5.07
N PHE A 35 10.79 -4.60 -4.86
CA PHE A 35 10.24 -4.47 -3.51
C PHE A 35 10.39 -5.82 -2.78
N HIS A 36 11.12 -5.83 -1.66
CA HIS A 36 11.46 -7.05 -0.90
C HIS A 36 10.73 -7.16 0.45
N GLU A 37 10.02 -6.10 0.84
CA GLU A 37 9.24 -6.12 2.08
C GLU A 37 7.90 -6.82 1.81
N PRO A 38 7.28 -7.40 2.85
CA PRO A 38 6.02 -8.10 2.65
C PRO A 38 4.88 -7.12 2.36
N GLY A 39 3.89 -7.58 1.59
CA GLY A 39 2.68 -6.81 1.31
C GLY A 39 2.83 -5.80 0.18
N TYR A 40 2.13 -4.67 0.29
CA TYR A 40 2.19 -3.55 -0.65
C TYR A 40 3.38 -2.64 -0.38
N ALA A 41 3.98 -2.14 -1.46
CA ALA A 41 4.90 -1.01 -1.36
C ALA A 41 4.12 0.26 -0.95
N PRO A 42 4.59 1.02 0.06
CA PRO A 42 4.03 2.33 0.36
C PRO A 42 4.47 3.32 -0.73
N GLY A 43 3.58 3.55 -1.70
CA GLY A 43 3.88 4.26 -2.93
C GLY A 43 4.87 3.54 -3.86
N CYS A 44 5.25 4.21 -4.94
CA CYS A 44 6.05 3.63 -6.03
C CYS A 44 7.49 4.15 -6.13
N THR A 45 7.95 4.88 -5.11
CA THR A 45 9.34 5.34 -5.01
C THR A 45 9.96 5.03 -3.65
N TYR A 46 11.26 4.76 -3.63
CA TYR A 46 12.00 4.43 -2.43
C TYR A 46 13.26 5.27 -2.25
N PRO A 47 13.65 5.56 -1.00
CA PRO A 47 14.94 6.16 -0.70
C PRO A 47 16.06 5.14 -0.90
N CYS A 48 17.15 5.56 -1.54
CA CYS A 48 18.30 4.71 -1.81
C CYS A 48 19.62 5.49 -1.73
N THR A 49 20.73 4.76 -1.59
CA THR A 49 22.09 5.29 -1.72
C THR A 49 22.90 4.42 -2.67
N THR A 50 23.96 4.97 -3.26
CA THR A 50 24.88 4.18 -4.11
C THR A 50 25.91 3.39 -3.29
N GLY A 51 26.00 3.67 -1.98
CA GLY A 51 26.94 3.02 -1.07
C GLY A 51 28.38 3.53 -1.21
N ASN A 52 28.59 4.62 -1.95
CA ASN A 52 29.90 5.26 -2.09
C ASN A 52 30.33 5.90 -0.76
N VAL A 53 31.58 5.67 -0.36
CA VAL A 53 32.15 6.22 0.88
C VAL A 53 32.12 7.75 0.81
N GLY A 54 31.35 8.38 1.71
CA GLY A 54 31.17 9.84 1.77
C GLY A 54 29.93 10.39 1.08
N GLU A 55 29.08 9.54 0.48
CA GLU A 55 27.77 9.96 -0.03
C GLU A 55 26.79 10.18 1.12
N SER A 56 26.33 11.42 1.30
CA SER A 56 25.28 11.78 2.26
C SER A 56 23.92 12.07 1.62
N ASN A 57 23.82 11.94 0.29
CA ASN A 57 22.60 12.28 -0.45
C ASN A 57 21.72 11.03 -0.60
N ILE A 58 20.52 11.10 -0.03
CA ILE A 58 19.49 10.08 -0.23
C ILE A 58 18.78 10.40 -1.55
N GLN A 59 18.93 9.51 -2.52
CA GLN A 59 18.22 9.61 -3.80
C GLN A 59 16.85 8.93 -3.67
N ARG A 60 15.87 9.39 -4.46
CA ARG A 60 14.61 8.65 -4.67
C ARG A 60 14.66 7.95 -6.02
N LYS A 61 14.34 6.66 -6.03
CA LYS A 61 14.25 5.84 -7.23
C LYS A 61 12.88 5.17 -7.32
N GLU A 62 12.50 4.82 -8.53
CA GLU A 62 11.23 4.17 -8.83
C GLU A 62 11.36 2.66 -8.61
N TYR A 63 10.34 2.05 -7.97
CA TYR A 63 10.22 0.61 -7.98
C TYR A 63 9.98 0.09 -9.40
N LYS A 64 10.31 -1.17 -9.63
CA LYS A 64 10.05 -1.87 -10.89
C LYS A 64 8.57 -1.79 -11.27
N ASN A 65 8.30 -1.62 -12.56
CA ASN A 65 6.93 -1.66 -13.07
C ASN A 65 6.24 -2.98 -12.68
N ALA A 66 4.94 -2.89 -12.41
CA ALA A 66 4.10 -3.98 -11.89
C ALA A 66 4.36 -4.40 -10.43
N THR A 67 5.17 -3.68 -9.66
CA THR A 67 5.18 -3.81 -8.19
C THR A 67 3.82 -3.41 -7.63
N VAL A 68 3.25 -4.23 -6.73
CA VAL A 68 1.98 -3.88 -6.05
C VAL A 68 2.21 -2.76 -5.04
N CYS A 69 1.31 -1.77 -5.02
CA CYS A 69 1.46 -0.58 -4.20
C CYS A 69 0.16 -0.20 -3.49
N ALA A 70 0.32 0.51 -2.37
CA ALA A 70 -0.74 1.19 -1.65
C ALA A 70 -0.37 2.67 -1.56
N GLU A 71 -1.23 3.53 -2.07
CA GLU A 71 -1.09 4.98 -2.01
C GLU A 71 -1.96 5.50 -0.85
N PHE A 72 -1.42 6.41 -0.04
CA PHE A 72 -2.10 6.97 1.12
C PHE A 72 -2.36 8.46 0.92
N GLN A 73 -3.50 8.94 1.43
CA GLN A 73 -3.81 10.37 1.45
C GLN A 73 -2.93 11.05 2.51
N ASP A 74 -2.13 12.02 2.07
CA ASP A 74 -1.19 12.82 2.89
C ASP A 74 -0.05 12.00 3.55
N ASN A 75 0.94 12.71 4.12
CA ASN A 75 2.16 12.15 4.75
C ASN A 75 1.92 11.28 6.01
N GLY A 76 0.66 10.90 6.29
CA GLY A 76 0.26 10.28 7.55
C GLY A 76 -0.01 8.78 7.50
N ASP A 77 0.15 8.09 6.36
CA ASP A 77 -0.07 6.64 6.15
C ASP A 77 -1.38 6.06 6.73
N THR A 78 -2.35 6.92 7.09
CA THR A 78 -3.49 6.52 7.92
C THR A 78 -4.76 6.32 7.11
N LYS A 79 -4.84 6.93 5.93
CA LYS A 79 -6.01 6.82 5.06
C LYS A 79 -5.56 6.36 3.69
N LEU A 80 -5.89 5.12 3.36
CA LEU A 80 -5.70 4.58 2.01
C LEU A 80 -6.41 5.48 1.00
N ASP A 81 -5.69 5.90 -0.02
CA ASP A 81 -6.29 6.49 -1.21
C ASP A 81 -6.75 5.37 -2.13
N HIS A 82 -5.80 4.57 -2.63
CA HIS A 82 -6.07 3.42 -3.49
C HIS A 82 -4.95 2.37 -3.40
N VAL A 83 -5.25 1.16 -3.87
CA VAL A 83 -4.23 0.14 -4.17
C VAL A 83 -4.08 0.00 -5.68
N GLY A 84 -2.90 -0.41 -6.11
CA GLY A 84 -2.62 -0.47 -7.54
C GLY A 84 -1.32 -1.19 -7.85
N VAL A 85 -0.76 -0.82 -8.99
CA VAL A 85 0.56 -1.30 -9.43
C VAL A 85 1.41 -0.14 -9.95
N CYS A 86 2.71 -0.22 -9.71
CA CYS A 86 3.65 0.81 -10.09
C CYS A 86 3.88 0.88 -11.60
N PHE A 87 3.84 2.09 -12.14
CA PHE A 87 4.30 2.42 -13.48
C PHE A 87 5.03 3.76 -13.46
N ASN A 88 6.30 3.77 -13.86
CA ASN A 88 7.14 4.98 -13.90
C ASN A 88 7.12 5.80 -12.59
N GLY A 89 7.15 5.11 -11.45
CA GLY A 89 7.14 5.75 -10.13
C GLY A 89 5.78 6.17 -9.59
N GLU A 90 4.69 5.96 -10.34
CA GLU A 90 3.32 6.27 -9.91
C GLU A 90 2.56 4.98 -9.57
N CYS A 91 1.80 5.00 -8.47
CA CYS A 91 0.87 3.93 -8.13
C CYS A 91 -0.41 4.16 -8.95
N LEU A 92 -0.69 3.29 -9.92
CA LEU A 92 -1.86 3.43 -10.77
C LEU A 92 -2.96 2.46 -10.33
N GLU A 93 -4.13 3.01 -10.04
CA GLU A 93 -5.28 2.20 -9.65
C GLU A 93 -5.85 1.38 -10.82
N HIS A 94 -6.85 0.56 -10.54
CA HIS A 94 -7.47 -0.28 -11.55
C HIS A 94 -8.11 0.49 -12.71
N LYS A 95 -8.82 1.57 -12.38
CA LYS A 95 -9.56 2.38 -13.35
C LYS A 95 -8.64 3.12 -14.31
N GLU A 96 -7.56 3.70 -13.79
CA GLU A 96 -6.56 4.42 -14.59
C GLU A 96 -5.84 3.53 -15.61
N ARG A 97 -5.62 2.25 -15.26
CA ARG A 97 -5.04 1.26 -16.17
C ARG A 97 -6.01 0.76 -17.25
N CYS A 98 -7.25 1.22 -17.24
CA CYS A 98 -8.23 0.92 -18.27
C CYS A 98 -9.20 2.10 -18.49
N PRO A 99 -8.74 3.19 -19.14
CA PRO A 99 -9.55 4.39 -19.31
C PRO A 99 -10.83 4.16 -20.14
N ASP A 100 -10.83 3.14 -21.00
CA ASP A 100 -11.98 2.76 -21.83
C ASP A 100 -12.87 1.66 -21.22
N CYS A 101 -12.53 1.16 -20.02
CA CYS A 101 -13.33 0.14 -19.34
C CYS A 101 -14.65 0.72 -18.82
N THR A 102 -15.74 -0.01 -19.01
CA THR A 102 -17.01 0.23 -18.33
C THR A 102 -16.96 -0.22 -16.86
N GLU A 103 -17.93 0.20 -16.05
CA GLU A 103 -18.10 -0.29 -14.66
C GLU A 103 -18.14 -1.83 -14.63
N SER A 104 -18.83 -2.48 -15.58
CA SER A 104 -18.85 -3.93 -15.70
C SER A 104 -17.49 -4.55 -16.04
N ASP A 105 -16.68 -3.89 -16.88
CA ASP A 105 -15.33 -4.38 -17.19
C ASP A 105 -14.42 -4.30 -15.97
N LEU A 106 -14.54 -3.21 -15.19
CA LEU A 106 -13.80 -3.04 -13.93
C LEU A 106 -14.22 -4.08 -12.90
N GLU A 107 -15.52 -4.29 -12.71
CA GLU A 107 -16.08 -5.31 -11.82
C GLU A 107 -15.60 -6.72 -12.18
N GLN A 108 -15.65 -7.09 -13.46
CA GLN A 108 -15.23 -8.41 -13.93
C GLN A 108 -13.75 -8.66 -13.65
N ARG A 109 -12.91 -7.62 -13.76
CA ARG A 109 -11.47 -7.73 -13.56
C ARG A 109 -11.07 -7.67 -12.10
N TRP A 110 -11.84 -7.00 -11.25
CA TRP A 110 -11.54 -6.75 -9.83
C TRP A 110 -11.00 -7.99 -9.11
N SER A 111 -11.74 -9.09 -9.12
CA SER A 111 -11.34 -10.33 -8.41
C SER A 111 -10.11 -11.04 -8.99
N SER A 112 -9.64 -10.64 -10.17
CA SER A 112 -8.48 -11.21 -10.87
C SER A 112 -7.23 -10.35 -10.79
N LEU A 113 -7.30 -9.20 -10.12
CA LEU A 113 -6.18 -8.27 -10.02
C LEU A 113 -5.04 -8.87 -9.17
N PRO A 114 -3.78 -8.79 -9.64
CA PRO A 114 -2.64 -9.34 -8.89
C PRO A 114 -2.47 -8.65 -7.53
N GLU A 115 -2.75 -7.36 -7.45
CA GLU A 115 -2.76 -6.60 -6.20
C GLU A 115 -3.86 -7.05 -5.23
N LEU A 116 -4.88 -7.81 -5.67
CA LEU A 116 -5.92 -8.37 -4.80
C LEU A 116 -5.75 -9.88 -4.57
N ALA A 117 -4.59 -10.45 -4.92
CA ALA A 117 -4.31 -11.85 -4.67
C ALA A 117 -4.45 -12.22 -3.18
N ALA A 118 -4.84 -13.47 -2.90
CA ALA A 118 -5.16 -13.94 -1.55
C ALA A 118 -4.01 -13.76 -0.55
N GLN A 119 -2.76 -13.81 -1.00
CA GLN A 119 -1.56 -13.55 -0.18
C GLN A 119 -1.53 -12.15 0.46
N PHE A 120 -2.20 -11.17 -0.16
CA PHE A 120 -2.28 -9.80 0.35
C PHE A 120 -3.48 -9.59 1.27
N HIS A 121 -4.41 -10.55 1.36
CA HIS A 121 -5.62 -10.47 2.17
C HIS A 121 -5.36 -10.96 3.60
N ARG A 122 -4.66 -10.17 4.40
CA ARG A 122 -4.34 -10.52 5.80
C ARG A 122 -5.11 -9.73 6.83
N CYS A 123 -5.65 -8.58 6.47
CA CYS A 123 -6.39 -7.75 7.41
C CYS A 123 -7.77 -8.37 7.72
N PRO A 124 -8.28 -8.20 8.94
CA PRO A 124 -9.56 -8.79 9.35
C PRO A 124 -10.74 -8.26 8.53
N THR A 125 -11.81 -9.01 8.40
CA THR A 125 -13.05 -8.46 7.83
C THR A 125 -13.69 -7.48 8.81
N LEU A 126 -13.99 -6.26 8.35
CA LEU A 126 -14.67 -5.24 9.16
C LEU A 126 -16.17 -5.13 8.83
N ASN A 127 -16.95 -4.61 9.76
CA ASN A 127 -18.37 -4.36 9.57
C ASN A 127 -18.76 -3.04 10.24
N GLN A 128 -19.31 -2.12 9.47
CA GLN A 128 -19.70 -0.78 9.88
C GLN A 128 -21.12 -0.49 9.41
N SER A 129 -21.86 0.26 10.22
CA SER A 129 -23.21 0.71 9.88
C SER A 129 -23.21 1.99 9.03
N THR A 130 -22.09 2.71 8.99
CA THR A 130 -21.93 3.95 8.21
C THR A 130 -21.33 3.65 6.84
N PRO A 131 -21.78 4.34 5.78
CA PRO A 131 -21.20 4.19 4.45
C PRO A 131 -19.69 4.46 4.44
N VAL A 132 -18.92 3.50 3.95
CA VAL A 132 -17.47 3.64 3.76
C VAL A 132 -17.16 4.21 2.38
N VAL A 133 -16.05 4.93 2.24
CA VAL A 133 -15.62 5.45 0.93
C VAL A 133 -15.07 4.34 0.05
N SER A 134 -14.36 3.37 0.64
CA SER A 134 -13.86 2.18 -0.04
C SER A 134 -14.27 0.93 0.72
N CYS A 135 -14.69 -0.10 -0.02
CA CYS A 135 -14.99 -1.43 0.52
C CYS A 135 -13.73 -2.26 0.81
N LEU A 136 -12.57 -1.74 0.41
CA LEU A 136 -11.25 -2.25 0.72
C LEU A 136 -10.53 -1.25 1.62
N TYR A 137 -9.74 -1.77 2.56
CA TYR A 137 -8.88 -0.95 3.41
C TYR A 137 -7.53 -1.63 3.59
N VAL A 138 -6.51 -0.88 4.01
CA VAL A 138 -5.18 -1.41 4.30
C VAL A 138 -4.91 -1.41 5.81
N CYS A 139 -4.19 -2.42 6.28
CA CYS A 139 -3.65 -2.50 7.63
C CYS A 139 -2.20 -2.96 7.60
N LYS A 140 -1.53 -2.83 8.75
CA LYS A 140 -0.24 -3.45 8.99
C LYS A 140 -0.44 -4.81 9.64
N ASP A 141 0.28 -5.82 9.16
CA ASP A 141 0.34 -7.15 9.79
C ASP A 141 1.78 -7.68 9.73
N ILE A 142 2.11 -8.64 10.60
CA ILE A 142 3.40 -9.32 10.58
C ILE A 142 3.31 -10.50 9.63
N TYR A 143 4.18 -10.54 8.63
CA TYR A 143 4.29 -11.68 7.73
C TYR A 143 5.14 -12.77 8.39
N ASP A 144 4.45 -13.77 8.96
CA ASP A 144 5.01 -14.80 9.84
C ASP A 144 6.27 -15.51 9.30
N GLU A 145 6.38 -15.70 7.98
CA GLU A 145 7.53 -16.40 7.37
C GLU A 145 8.85 -15.62 7.48
N VAL A 146 8.78 -14.28 7.53
CA VAL A 146 9.97 -13.41 7.57
C VAL A 146 10.00 -12.51 8.81
N GLU A 147 9.00 -12.61 9.69
CA GLU A 147 8.83 -11.81 10.91
C GLU A 147 8.96 -10.29 10.68
N LYS A 148 8.47 -9.81 9.53
CA LYS A 148 8.46 -8.39 9.19
C LYS A 148 7.05 -7.85 9.05
N GLU A 149 6.86 -6.59 9.46
CA GLU A 149 5.63 -5.84 9.24
C GLU A 149 5.50 -5.47 7.75
N GLY A 150 4.30 -5.61 7.20
CA GLY A 150 3.95 -5.22 5.84
C GLY A 150 2.55 -4.63 5.75
N TYR A 151 2.26 -3.95 4.64
CA TYR A 151 0.93 -3.44 4.34
C TYR A 151 0.09 -4.50 3.60
N PHE A 152 -1.08 -4.80 4.12
CA PHE A 152 -2.00 -5.79 3.57
C PHE A 152 -3.38 -5.21 3.41
N TYR A 153 -4.24 -5.85 2.63
CA TYR A 153 -5.62 -5.40 2.50
C TYR A 153 -6.57 -6.26 3.33
N GLY A 154 -7.69 -5.66 3.67
CA GLY A 154 -8.89 -6.33 4.15
C GLY A 154 -10.10 -5.75 3.45
N ILE A 155 -11.22 -6.44 3.59
CA ILE A 155 -12.49 -6.00 3.02
C ILE A 155 -13.52 -5.77 4.11
N TYR A 156 -14.44 -4.86 3.84
CA TYR A 156 -15.68 -4.79 4.60
C TYR A 156 -16.58 -5.95 4.23
N LYS A 157 -17.35 -6.43 5.21
CA LYS A 157 -18.28 -7.54 5.06
C LYS A 157 -19.25 -7.27 3.91
N ASP A 158 -19.55 -8.30 3.12
CA ASP A 158 -20.59 -8.22 2.11
C ASP A 158 -21.91 -7.73 2.73
N GLY A 159 -22.52 -6.71 2.12
CA GLY A 159 -23.68 -6.01 2.67
C GLY A 159 -23.38 -4.69 3.40
N ASN A 160 -22.11 -4.39 3.71
CA ASN A 160 -21.73 -3.12 4.32
C ASN A 160 -22.08 -1.95 3.37
N PRO A 161 -22.66 -0.84 3.87
CA PRO A 161 -22.93 0.32 3.04
C PRO A 161 -21.63 0.98 2.57
N CYS A 162 -21.61 1.50 1.35
CA CYS A 162 -20.49 2.24 0.79
C CYS A 162 -20.94 3.45 -0.03
N THR A 163 -20.04 4.37 -0.33
CA THR A 163 -20.29 5.57 -1.13
C THR A 163 -19.72 5.38 -2.52
N LEU A 164 -20.58 5.45 -3.53
CA LEU A 164 -20.18 5.43 -4.94
C LEU A 164 -19.57 6.77 -5.34
N GLU A 165 -18.82 6.82 -6.44
CA GLU A 165 -18.18 8.06 -6.94
C GLU A 165 -19.18 9.21 -7.19
N ASN A 166 -20.43 8.88 -7.54
CA ASN A 166 -21.49 9.86 -7.75
C ASN A 166 -22.15 10.34 -6.43
N GLY A 167 -21.64 9.93 -5.28
CA GLY A 167 -22.16 10.26 -3.95
C GLY A 167 -23.36 9.43 -3.50
N ASN A 168 -23.86 8.51 -4.34
CA ASN A 168 -24.96 7.62 -3.97
C ASN A 168 -24.46 6.47 -3.08
N GLU A 169 -25.37 5.92 -2.29
CA GLU A 169 -25.05 4.79 -1.42
C GLU A 169 -25.11 3.45 -2.19
N GLY A 170 -24.01 2.72 -2.17
CA GLY A 170 -23.87 1.36 -2.67
C GLY A 170 -23.78 0.32 -1.53
N VAL A 171 -23.40 -0.89 -1.91
CA VAL A 171 -23.19 -2.02 -1.00
C VAL A 171 -21.89 -2.72 -1.35
N CYS A 172 -21.07 -3.01 -0.34
CA CYS A 172 -19.84 -3.76 -0.49
C CYS A 172 -20.12 -5.22 -0.87
N ARG A 173 -19.35 -5.73 -1.82
CA ARG A 173 -19.27 -7.16 -2.13
C ARG A 173 -17.85 -7.49 -2.61
N SER A 174 -17.18 -8.42 -1.95
CA SER A 174 -15.81 -8.84 -2.29
C SER A 174 -14.82 -7.66 -2.44
N GLY A 175 -14.94 -6.65 -1.57
CA GLY A 175 -14.08 -5.46 -1.59
C GLY A 175 -14.43 -4.39 -2.62
N TRP A 176 -15.46 -4.58 -3.46
CA TRP A 176 -15.96 -3.59 -4.42
C TRP A 176 -17.28 -2.98 -3.97
N CYS A 177 -17.52 -1.70 -4.29
CA CYS A 177 -18.76 -1.00 -3.98
C CYS A 177 -19.74 -1.10 -5.16
N TYR A 178 -20.80 -1.90 -5.01
CA TYR A 178 -21.82 -2.08 -6.04
C TYR A 178 -23.02 -1.17 -5.82
N ARG A 179 -23.69 -0.79 -6.90
CA ARG A 179 -25.00 -0.14 -6.81
C ARG A 179 -26.03 -1.10 -6.19
N LYS A 180 -26.89 -0.59 -5.31
CA LYS A 180 -27.95 -1.38 -4.64
C LYS A 180 -28.89 -2.13 -5.61
N GLU A 181 -28.99 -1.66 -6.85
CA GLU A 181 -29.85 -2.23 -7.90
C GLU A 181 -29.26 -3.48 -8.57
N VAL A 182 -27.99 -3.82 -8.33
CA VAL A 182 -27.34 -5.00 -8.92
C VAL A 182 -27.57 -6.23 -8.04
N ILE A 183 -28.73 -6.87 -8.20
CA ILE A 183 -29.06 -8.10 -7.48
C ILE A 183 -28.24 -9.30 -8.01
N ASN A 184 -27.74 -9.26 -9.26
CA ASN A 184 -26.87 -10.32 -9.78
C ASN A 184 -26.22 -9.94 -11.14
N PRO A 185 -24.90 -9.69 -11.25
CA PRO A 185 -24.26 -9.46 -12.55
C PRO A 185 -24.25 -10.71 -13.45
N HIS A 186 -24.51 -11.90 -12.90
CA HIS A 186 -24.54 -13.16 -13.64
C HIS A 186 -25.92 -13.60 -14.16
N SER A 187 -26.97 -12.77 -14.02
CA SER A 187 -28.34 -13.17 -14.39
C SER A 187 -28.89 -12.55 -15.68
N VAL A 188 -28.03 -12.08 -16.59
CA VAL A 188 -28.46 -11.73 -17.96
C VAL A 188 -27.72 -12.62 -18.96
N ARG A 189 -28.15 -13.89 -19.03
CA ARG A 189 -28.08 -14.67 -20.26
C ARG A 189 -29.50 -15.14 -20.57
N ASN A 190 -30.14 -14.46 -21.52
CA ASN A 190 -31.14 -15.07 -22.39
C ASN A 190 -30.43 -15.49 -23.67
#